data_AF-A0A7Y0A0Y0-F1
#
_entry.id   AF-A0A7Y0A0Y0-F1
#
_cell.length_a   1.000
_cell.length_b   1.000
_cell.length_c   1.000
_cell.angle_alpha   90.00
_cell.angle_beta   90.00
_cell.angle_gamma   90.00
#
_symmetry.space_group_name_H-M   'P 1'
#
loop_
_entity.id
_entity.type
_entity.pdbx_description
1 polymer ?
#
loop_
_entity_poly.entity_id
_entity_poly.type
_entity_poly.pdbx_seq_one_letter_code
_entity_poly.pdbx_strand_id
1 'polypeptide(L)'
;MKAVMAATLLAAVASLGVTNVVHAADSAAIKELRWGVDGGYPPFDELSPAGTIVGFDPDIATAICEGMKVKCVFVVQPFESAIAALNQNKFDALIASHGVRILSYANQESVYLDLLSGRMDAALQDDIQAQASVLHTPRGKNFQFVGPAVENADSRVAIAVQKGNLKLRDAINKSIANIRANGKYDAVRKKYFAFDIYGS
;
A
#
# COMPACT_ATOMS: atom_id res chain seq x y z
N MET A 1 -15.63 55.30 -17.27
CA MET A 1 -16.62 55.54 -18.34
C MET A 1 -17.84 54.68 -18.06
N LYS A 2 -19.02 55.30 -18.13
CA LYS A 2 -20.34 54.71 -17.92
C LYS A 2 -20.78 53.93 -19.17
N ALA A 3 -21.50 52.82 -19.00
CA ALA A 3 -22.71 52.50 -19.76
C ALA A 3 -23.40 51.25 -19.18
N VAL A 4 -24.59 51.48 -18.61
CA VAL A 4 -25.67 50.51 -18.38
C VAL A 4 -26.56 50.56 -19.63
N MET A 5 -27.04 49.43 -20.15
CA MET A 5 -28.43 49.34 -20.64
C MET A 5 -28.86 47.90 -20.94
N ALA A 6 -29.85 47.45 -20.18
CA ALA A 6 -30.71 46.33 -20.52
C ALA A 6 -31.70 46.76 -21.61
N ALA A 7 -31.98 45.89 -22.57
CA ALA A 7 -33.14 45.99 -23.45
C ALA A 7 -33.78 44.61 -23.56
N THR A 8 -34.82 44.44 -22.75
CA THR A 8 -35.75 43.32 -22.75
C THR A 8 -36.59 43.39 -24.03
N LEU A 9 -36.54 42.36 -24.88
CA LEU A 9 -37.56 42.12 -25.89
C LEU A 9 -38.37 40.88 -25.47
N LEU A 10 -39.64 41.10 -25.12
CA LEU A 10 -40.63 40.03 -25.00
C LEU A 10 -40.91 39.47 -26.40
N ALA A 11 -40.53 38.21 -26.63
CA ALA A 11 -41.11 37.39 -27.68
C ALA A 11 -41.83 36.22 -27.01
N ALA A 12 -43.16 36.28 -26.98
CA ALA A 12 -44.01 35.16 -26.63
C ALA A 12 -44.04 34.18 -27.81
N VAL A 13 -43.50 32.97 -27.64
CA VAL A 13 -43.70 31.85 -28.56
C VAL A 13 -43.87 30.55 -27.78
N ALA A 14 -45.09 30.00 -27.91
CA ALA A 14 -45.50 28.60 -27.81
C ALA A 14 -45.05 27.74 -26.61
N SER A 15 -46.03 27.43 -25.76
CA SER A 15 -46.00 26.27 -24.86
C SER A 15 -45.86 24.95 -25.63
N LEU A 16 -44.70 24.32 -25.54
CA LEU A 16 -44.50 22.88 -25.75
C LEU A 16 -43.50 22.42 -24.68
N GLY A 17 -43.87 21.39 -23.92
CA GLY A 17 -43.22 20.99 -22.69
C GLY A 17 -41.71 20.71 -22.84
N VAL A 18 -40.92 21.28 -21.93
CA VAL A 18 -39.57 20.82 -21.67
C VAL A 18 -39.70 19.49 -20.91
N THR A 19 -39.96 18.41 -21.64
CA THR A 19 -39.57 17.09 -21.13
C THR A 19 -38.06 17.10 -21.09
N ASN A 20 -37.49 17.01 -19.90
CA ASN A 20 -36.12 16.56 -19.71
C ASN A 20 -36.00 15.21 -20.44
N VAL A 21 -35.49 15.22 -21.68
CA VAL A 21 -34.97 14.02 -22.30
C VAL A 21 -33.69 13.74 -21.55
N VAL A 22 -33.82 13.07 -20.41
CA VAL A 22 -32.76 12.24 -19.89
C VAL A 22 -32.46 11.30 -21.05
N HIS A 23 -31.39 11.56 -21.78
CA HIS A 23 -30.76 10.51 -22.55
C HIS A 23 -30.34 9.51 -21.47
N ALA A 24 -31.22 8.56 -21.16
CA ALA A 24 -30.76 7.25 -20.76
C ALA A 24 -29.75 6.91 -21.86
N ALA A 25 -28.46 6.96 -21.52
CA ALA A 25 -27.47 6.31 -22.33
C ALA A 25 -28.05 4.92 -22.57
N ASP A 26 -28.38 4.62 -23.83
CA ASP A 26 -28.87 3.31 -24.21
C ASP A 26 -27.82 2.35 -23.65
N SER A 27 -28.18 1.68 -22.56
CA SER A 27 -27.43 0.56 -22.05
C SER A 27 -27.61 -0.49 -23.12
N ALA A 28 -26.75 -0.46 -24.15
CA ALA A 28 -26.55 -1.59 -25.02
C ALA A 28 -26.40 -2.77 -24.08
N ALA A 29 -27.40 -3.66 -24.10
CA ALA A 29 -27.48 -4.74 -23.13
C ALA A 29 -26.14 -5.47 -23.14
N ILE A 30 -25.42 -5.42 -22.02
CA ILE A 30 -24.12 -6.08 -21.87
C ILE A 30 -24.41 -7.57 -22.15
N LYS A 31 -23.85 -8.12 -23.23
CA LYS A 31 -24.07 -9.53 -23.62
C LYS A 31 -23.02 -10.46 -23.03
N GLU A 32 -21.84 -9.90 -22.80
CA GLU A 32 -20.66 -10.57 -22.29
C GLU A 32 -19.93 -9.61 -21.35
N LEU A 33 -19.45 -10.13 -20.23
CA LEU A 33 -18.60 -9.43 -19.29
C LEU A 33 -17.27 -10.17 -19.18
N ARG A 34 -16.18 -9.51 -19.59
CA ARG A 34 -14.82 -10.02 -19.47
C ARG A 34 -14.24 -9.55 -18.14
N TRP A 35 -13.88 -10.48 -17.29
CA TRP A 35 -13.21 -10.25 -16.01
C TRP A 35 -11.70 -10.41 -16.17
N GLY A 36 -10.93 -9.40 -15.77
CA GLY A 36 -9.51 -9.55 -15.48
C GLY A 36 -9.34 -10.26 -14.14
N VAL A 37 -8.44 -11.25 -14.10
CA VAL A 37 -8.06 -12.04 -12.92
C VAL A 37 -6.54 -12.26 -12.93
N ASP A 38 -5.88 -12.37 -11.78
CA ASP A 38 -4.42 -12.56 -11.71
C ASP A 38 -4.05 -14.05 -11.89
N GLY A 39 -4.70 -14.91 -11.10
CA GLY A 39 -4.52 -16.37 -11.13
C GLY A 39 -3.28 -16.87 -10.38
N GLY A 40 -2.69 -16.01 -9.56
CA GLY A 40 -1.53 -16.30 -8.73
C GLY A 40 -1.80 -16.23 -7.23
N TYR A 41 -3.05 -16.08 -6.78
CA TYR A 41 -3.38 -15.79 -5.38
C TYR A 41 -4.42 -16.73 -4.72
N PRO A 42 -4.08 -18.01 -4.48
CA PRO A 42 -4.95 -18.92 -3.74
C PRO A 42 -5.24 -18.42 -2.31
N PRO A 43 -6.47 -18.60 -1.77
CA PRO A 43 -7.63 -19.30 -2.36
C PRO A 43 -8.55 -18.41 -3.21
N PHE A 44 -8.12 -17.18 -3.53
CA PHE A 44 -8.96 -16.20 -4.21
C PHE A 44 -8.99 -16.42 -5.71
N ASP A 45 -7.83 -16.53 -6.36
CA ASP A 45 -7.73 -16.92 -7.76
C ASP A 45 -6.48 -17.80 -8.01
N GLU A 46 -6.64 -18.81 -8.85
CA GLU A 46 -5.55 -19.72 -9.23
C GLU A 46 -5.76 -20.21 -10.66
N LEU A 47 -4.73 -20.16 -11.49
CA LEU A 47 -4.75 -20.81 -12.79
C LEU A 47 -4.53 -22.32 -12.63
N SER A 48 -5.58 -23.10 -12.85
CA SER A 48 -5.50 -24.56 -12.79
C SER A 48 -4.61 -25.14 -13.90
N PRO A 49 -4.10 -26.38 -13.76
CA PRO A 49 -3.38 -27.07 -14.83
C PRO A 49 -4.20 -27.26 -16.12
N ALA A 50 -5.53 -27.20 -16.03
CA ALA A 50 -6.44 -27.26 -17.17
C ALA A 50 -6.57 -25.92 -17.92
N GLY A 51 -5.91 -24.85 -17.44
CA GLY A 51 -5.97 -23.52 -18.03
C GLY A 51 -7.22 -22.72 -17.65
N THR A 52 -7.98 -23.18 -16.63
CA THR A 52 -9.14 -22.47 -16.10
C THR A 52 -8.78 -21.74 -14.82
N ILE A 53 -9.31 -20.53 -14.64
CA ILE A 53 -9.21 -19.83 -13.35
C ILE A 53 -10.19 -20.47 -12.35
N VAL A 54 -9.73 -20.74 -11.14
CA VAL A 54 -10.53 -21.30 -10.04
C VAL A 54 -10.28 -20.52 -8.76
N GLY A 55 -11.21 -20.55 -7.80
CA GLY A 55 -11.11 -19.84 -6.53
C GLY A 55 -12.33 -18.98 -6.22
N PHE A 56 -12.26 -18.24 -5.11
CA PHE A 56 -13.36 -17.38 -4.66
C PHE A 56 -13.72 -16.26 -5.65
N ASP A 57 -12.73 -15.59 -6.25
CA ASP A 57 -12.94 -14.47 -7.16
C ASP A 57 -13.70 -14.89 -8.44
N PRO A 58 -13.29 -15.96 -9.18
CA PRO A 58 -14.07 -16.41 -10.33
C PRO A 58 -15.46 -16.98 -9.97
N ASP A 59 -15.63 -17.55 -8.77
CA ASP A 59 -16.96 -18.01 -8.30
C ASP A 59 -17.91 -16.83 -8.09
N ILE A 60 -17.46 -15.77 -7.41
CA ILE A 60 -18.26 -14.54 -7.20
C ILE A 60 -18.52 -13.82 -8.52
N ALA A 61 -17.51 -13.70 -9.39
CA ALA A 61 -17.67 -13.10 -10.71
C ALA A 61 -18.70 -13.85 -11.57
N THR A 62 -18.69 -15.18 -11.51
CA THR A 62 -19.69 -16.02 -12.18
C THR A 62 -21.09 -15.77 -11.62
N ALA A 63 -21.25 -15.73 -10.30
CA ALA A 63 -22.54 -15.42 -9.67
C ALA A 63 -23.08 -14.02 -10.06
N ILE A 64 -22.19 -13.02 -10.18
CA ILE A 64 -22.53 -11.68 -10.68
C ILE A 64 -23.01 -11.75 -12.14
N CYS A 65 -22.27 -12.45 -13.01
CA CYS A 65 -22.64 -12.65 -14.41
C CYS A 65 -24.01 -13.34 -14.56
N GLU A 66 -24.29 -14.36 -13.75
CA GLU A 66 -25.57 -15.06 -13.70
C GLU A 66 -26.72 -14.11 -13.29
N GLY A 67 -26.50 -13.31 -12.25
CA GLY A 67 -27.47 -12.29 -11.81
C GLY A 67 -27.75 -11.23 -12.89
N MET A 68 -26.73 -10.89 -13.68
CA MET A 68 -26.86 -9.97 -14.82
C MET A 68 -27.40 -10.63 -16.09
N LYS A 69 -27.46 -11.96 -16.15
CA LYS A 69 -27.81 -12.75 -17.35
C LYS A 69 -26.88 -12.46 -18.53
N VAL A 70 -25.58 -12.36 -18.28
CA VAL A 70 -24.55 -12.10 -19.28
C VAL A 70 -23.58 -13.26 -19.36
N LYS A 71 -22.93 -13.45 -20.51
CA LYS A 71 -21.84 -14.43 -20.64
C LYS A 71 -20.63 -13.98 -19.81
N CYS A 72 -20.10 -14.87 -18.98
CA CYS A 72 -18.91 -14.60 -18.19
C CYS A 72 -17.65 -15.11 -18.91
N VAL A 73 -16.62 -14.27 -19.05
CA VAL A 73 -15.33 -14.64 -19.64
C VAL A 73 -14.21 -14.18 -18.71
N PHE A 74 -13.23 -15.03 -18.46
CA PHE A 74 -12.06 -14.68 -17.65
C PHE A 74 -10.83 -14.45 -18.52
N VAL A 75 -10.11 -13.36 -18.23
CA VAL A 75 -8.88 -12.95 -18.89
C VAL A 75 -7.79 -12.92 -17.82
N VAL A 76 -6.82 -13.83 -17.92
CA VAL A 76 -5.68 -13.86 -17.02
C VAL A 76 -4.74 -12.69 -17.35
N GLN A 77 -4.49 -11.83 -16.37
CA GLN A 77 -3.67 -10.64 -16.51
C GLN A 77 -2.85 -10.43 -15.23
N PRO A 78 -1.51 -10.45 -15.30
CA PRO A 78 -0.66 -10.14 -14.15
C PRO A 78 -1.04 -8.80 -13.51
N PHE A 79 -1.24 -8.83 -12.20
CA PHE A 79 -1.75 -7.71 -11.41
C PHE A 79 -1.05 -6.37 -11.69
N GLU A 80 0.27 -6.39 -11.82
CA GLU A 80 1.12 -5.21 -12.02
C GLU A 80 0.72 -4.43 -13.29
N SER A 81 0.09 -5.11 -14.23
CA SER A 81 -0.36 -4.56 -15.51
C SER A 81 -1.88 -4.55 -15.68
N ALA A 82 -2.64 -5.03 -14.70
CA ALA A 82 -4.08 -5.19 -14.80
C ALA A 82 -4.82 -3.86 -14.98
N ILE A 83 -4.43 -2.80 -14.26
CA ILE A 83 -5.05 -1.48 -14.42
C ILE A 83 -4.76 -0.88 -15.81
N ALA A 84 -3.54 -1.05 -16.32
CA ALA A 84 -3.20 -0.60 -17.66
C ALA A 84 -3.99 -1.38 -18.74
N ALA A 85 -4.15 -2.69 -18.56
CA ALA A 85 -4.94 -3.55 -19.42
C ALA A 85 -6.44 -3.21 -19.39
N LEU A 86 -6.98 -2.88 -18.21
CA LEU A 86 -8.35 -2.39 -18.04
C LEU A 86 -8.56 -1.09 -18.81
N ASN A 87 -7.67 -0.12 -18.65
CA ASN A 87 -7.72 1.16 -19.39
C ASN A 87 -7.59 0.98 -20.91
N GLN A 88 -7.00 -0.14 -21.36
CA GLN A 88 -6.89 -0.53 -22.76
C GLN A 88 -8.07 -1.39 -23.25
N ASN A 89 -9.13 -1.56 -22.44
CA ASN A 89 -10.31 -2.37 -22.73
C ASN A 89 -10.02 -3.85 -23.03
N LYS A 90 -8.92 -4.41 -22.47
CA LYS A 90 -8.61 -5.85 -22.62
C LYS A 90 -9.64 -6.74 -21.92
N PHE A 91 -10.25 -6.22 -20.87
CA PHE A 91 -11.40 -6.76 -20.14
C PHE A 91 -12.22 -5.59 -19.60
N ASP A 92 -13.41 -5.88 -19.07
CA ASP A 92 -14.44 -4.90 -18.75
C ASP A 92 -14.50 -4.58 -17.24
N ALA A 93 -14.10 -5.54 -16.40
CA ALA A 93 -14.00 -5.39 -14.96
C ALA A 93 -12.80 -6.18 -14.42
N LEU A 94 -12.21 -5.75 -13.30
CA LEU A 94 -11.11 -6.43 -12.62
C LEU A 94 -11.63 -6.98 -11.29
N ILE A 95 -11.39 -8.26 -11.03
CA ILE A 95 -11.61 -8.89 -9.71
C ILE A 95 -10.34 -9.63 -9.34
N ALA A 96 -9.63 -9.10 -8.35
CA ALA A 96 -8.40 -9.70 -7.88
C ALA A 96 -8.15 -9.25 -6.43
N SER A 97 -8.55 -10.09 -5.48
CA SER A 97 -8.34 -9.87 -4.04
C SER A 97 -6.85 -9.99 -3.70
N HIS A 98 -6.16 -8.87 -3.49
CA HIS A 98 -4.73 -8.87 -3.16
C HIS A 98 -4.47 -8.66 -1.68
N GLY A 99 -3.51 -9.43 -1.14
CA GLY A 99 -2.84 -9.16 0.13
C GLY A 99 -1.40 -8.64 -0.05
N VAL A 100 -0.70 -8.41 1.06
CA VAL A 100 0.69 -7.92 1.04
C VAL A 100 1.64 -9.09 0.75
N ARG A 101 2.43 -9.01 -0.34
CA ARG A 101 3.52 -9.96 -0.59
C ARG A 101 4.74 -9.62 0.26
N ILE A 102 5.09 -10.49 1.20
CA ILE A 102 6.26 -10.31 2.06
C ILE A 102 7.50 -10.89 1.38
N LEU A 103 8.52 -10.05 1.17
CA LEU A 103 9.83 -10.45 0.68
C LEU A 103 10.84 -10.42 1.84
N SER A 104 11.55 -11.52 2.04
CA SER A 104 12.63 -11.62 3.03
C SER A 104 13.98 -11.42 2.35
N TYR A 105 14.79 -10.54 2.91
CA TYR A 105 16.16 -10.29 2.44
C TYR A 105 17.17 -10.77 3.48
N ALA A 106 18.34 -11.21 3.00
CA ALA A 106 19.43 -11.63 3.89
C ALA A 106 20.02 -10.45 4.68
N ASN A 107 19.93 -9.24 4.14
CA ASN A 107 20.47 -8.04 4.76
C ASN A 107 19.65 -6.80 4.39
N GLN A 108 19.86 -5.77 5.19
CA GLN A 108 19.19 -4.49 5.08
C GLN A 108 19.55 -3.69 3.81
N GLU A 109 20.80 -3.80 3.37
CA GLU A 109 21.27 -3.06 2.19
C GLU A 109 20.51 -3.47 0.93
N SER A 110 20.22 -4.77 0.79
CA SER A 110 19.42 -5.30 -0.33
C SER A 110 17.99 -4.75 -0.30
N VAL A 111 17.39 -4.59 0.89
CA VAL A 111 16.07 -3.95 1.05
C VAL A 111 16.11 -2.51 0.54
N TYR A 112 17.11 -1.73 0.94
CA TYR A 112 17.22 -0.34 0.51
C TYR A 112 17.47 -0.20 -0.99
N LEU A 113 18.27 -1.07 -1.59
CA LEU A 113 18.50 -1.04 -3.04
C LEU A 113 17.22 -1.33 -3.83
N ASP A 114 16.42 -2.28 -3.38
CA ASP A 114 15.15 -2.62 -4.01
C ASP A 114 14.08 -1.53 -3.81
N LEU A 115 14.03 -0.93 -2.62
CA LEU A 115 13.17 0.22 -2.35
C LEU A 115 13.52 1.42 -3.22
N LEU A 116 14.81 1.76 -3.29
CA LEU A 116 15.30 2.93 -4.03
C LEU A 116 15.22 2.73 -5.56
N SER A 117 15.21 1.49 -6.04
CA SER A 117 15.03 1.18 -7.47
C SER A 117 13.58 0.99 -7.88
N GLY A 118 12.63 1.04 -6.93
CA GLY A 118 11.20 0.82 -7.20
C GLY A 118 10.83 -0.64 -7.44
N ARG A 119 11.69 -1.59 -7.02
CA ARG A 119 11.36 -3.03 -7.02
C ARG A 119 10.45 -3.44 -5.86
N MET A 120 10.30 -2.58 -4.86
CA MET A 120 9.32 -2.74 -3.77
C MET A 120 8.62 -1.42 -3.48
N ASP A 121 7.38 -1.52 -3.00
CA ASP A 121 6.52 -0.36 -2.69
C ASP A 121 6.75 0.18 -1.26
N ALA A 122 7.08 -0.71 -0.32
CA ALA A 122 7.29 -0.36 1.08
C ALA A 122 8.24 -1.35 1.76
N ALA A 123 8.86 -0.90 2.85
CA ALA A 123 9.64 -1.76 3.73
C ALA A 123 9.30 -1.43 5.19
N LEU A 124 9.16 -2.47 6.02
CA LEU A 124 9.10 -2.31 7.48
C LEU A 124 10.51 -2.05 8.00
N GLN A 125 10.69 -0.98 8.77
CA GLN A 125 12.02 -0.47 9.11
C GLN A 125 12.17 -0.07 10.57
N ASP A 126 13.40 -0.20 11.08
CA ASP A 126 13.86 0.52 12.26
C ASP A 126 13.95 2.02 11.91
N ASP A 127 13.35 2.86 12.75
CA ASP A 127 13.15 4.28 12.46
C ASP A 127 14.48 5.04 12.37
N ILE A 128 15.39 4.80 13.32
CA ILE A 128 16.69 5.46 13.40
C ILE A 128 17.54 5.08 12.20
N GLN A 129 17.59 3.79 11.89
CA GLN A 129 18.39 3.31 10.77
C GLN A 129 17.83 3.79 9.43
N ALA A 130 16.52 3.74 9.21
CA ALA A 130 15.92 4.23 7.97
C ALA A 130 16.10 5.75 7.79
N GLN A 131 16.04 6.51 8.88
CA GLN A 131 16.37 7.94 8.84
C GLN A 131 17.82 8.17 8.42
N ALA A 132 18.77 7.52 9.07
CA ALA A 132 20.19 7.72 8.79
C ALA A 132 20.61 7.23 7.40
N SER A 133 20.12 6.05 6.99
CA SER A 133 20.55 5.38 5.76
C SER A 133 19.79 5.84 4.51
N VAL A 134 18.54 6.27 4.64
CA VAL A 134 17.69 6.66 3.51
C VAL A 134 17.16 8.08 3.65
N LEU A 135 16.31 8.36 4.64
CA LEU A 135 15.48 9.58 4.64
C LEU A 135 16.28 10.88 4.80
N HIS A 136 17.40 10.87 5.52
CA HIS A 136 18.30 12.02 5.65
C HIS A 136 19.33 12.14 4.51
N THR A 137 19.28 11.23 3.53
CA THR A 137 20.18 11.27 2.37
C THR A 137 19.48 11.89 1.16
N PRO A 138 20.22 12.38 0.15
CA PRO A 138 19.62 12.87 -1.09
C PRO A 138 18.76 11.82 -1.83
N ARG A 139 19.06 10.53 -1.66
CA ARG A 139 18.34 9.42 -2.31
C ARG A 139 16.97 9.17 -1.66
N GLY A 140 16.80 9.53 -0.39
CA GLY A 140 15.55 9.35 0.35
C GLY A 140 14.52 10.45 0.19
N LYS A 141 14.78 11.50 -0.62
CA LYS A 141 13.90 12.69 -0.74
C LYS A 141 12.45 12.38 -1.13
N ASN A 142 12.22 11.26 -1.82
CA ASN A 142 10.89 10.84 -2.27
C ASN A 142 10.27 9.76 -1.37
N PHE A 143 10.89 9.48 -0.22
CA PHE A 143 10.47 8.46 0.72
C PHE A 143 10.11 9.10 2.06
N GLN A 144 9.18 8.48 2.78
CA GLN A 144 8.73 8.89 4.10
C GLN A 144 8.24 7.67 4.87
N PHE A 145 8.12 7.80 6.19
CA PHE A 145 7.35 6.83 6.97
C PHE A 145 5.86 6.97 6.66
N VAL A 146 5.16 5.84 6.58
CA VAL A 146 3.72 5.77 6.32
C VAL A 146 3.08 4.92 7.41
N GLY A 147 1.98 5.42 7.98
CA GLY A 147 1.24 4.74 9.03
C GLY A 147 1.81 4.97 10.44
N PRO A 148 1.13 4.42 11.46
CA PRO A 148 1.60 4.51 12.84
C PRO A 148 2.86 3.66 13.05
N ALA A 149 3.68 4.04 14.03
CA ALA A 149 4.79 3.21 14.47
C ALA A 149 4.29 1.83 14.94
N VAL A 150 4.95 0.78 14.50
CA VAL A 150 4.71 -0.57 14.99
C VAL A 150 5.57 -0.78 16.22
N GLU A 151 4.98 -0.53 17.39
CA GLU A 151 5.64 -0.72 18.67
C GLU A 151 5.25 -2.05 19.29
N ASN A 152 6.24 -2.80 19.78
CA ASN A 152 5.98 -3.89 20.71
C ASN A 152 6.07 -3.35 22.14
N ALA A 153 5.22 -3.83 23.06
CA ALA A 153 5.24 -3.39 24.46
C ALA A 153 6.60 -3.64 25.15
N ASP A 154 7.38 -4.60 24.63
CA ASP A 154 8.70 -4.97 25.11
C ASP A 154 9.85 -4.53 24.18
N SER A 155 9.76 -3.34 23.55
CA SER A 155 10.80 -2.78 22.66
C SER A 155 12.11 -2.36 23.37
N ARG A 156 12.45 -2.95 24.52
CA ARG A 156 13.62 -2.60 25.31
C ARG A 156 14.89 -3.23 24.73
N VAL A 157 15.87 -2.41 24.40
CA VAL A 157 17.22 -2.89 24.07
C VAL A 157 17.91 -3.37 25.35
N ALA A 158 18.44 -4.60 25.32
CA ALA A 158 19.10 -5.21 26.47
C ALA A 158 20.38 -5.95 26.08
N ILE A 159 21.32 -6.05 27.02
CA ILE A 159 22.51 -6.88 26.87
C ILE A 159 22.18 -8.29 27.34
N ALA A 160 22.21 -9.25 26.42
CA ALA A 160 22.02 -10.65 26.74
C ALA A 160 23.25 -11.22 27.47
N VAL A 161 22.99 -11.99 28.52
CA VAL A 161 24.02 -12.79 29.22
C VAL A 161 23.59 -14.26 29.23
N GLN A 162 24.55 -15.16 29.40
CA GLN A 162 24.25 -16.59 29.49
C GLN A 162 23.26 -16.88 30.63
N LYS A 163 22.28 -17.75 30.36
CA LYS A 163 21.27 -18.17 31.33
C LYS A 163 21.94 -18.69 32.62
N GLY A 164 21.52 -18.16 33.77
CA GLY A 164 22.07 -18.50 35.08
C GLY A 164 23.30 -17.69 35.52
N ASN A 165 23.93 -16.89 34.64
CA ASN A 165 25.06 -16.04 35.03
C ASN A 165 24.59 -14.73 35.69
N LEU A 166 24.00 -14.85 36.87
CA LEU A 166 23.43 -13.73 37.62
C LEU A 166 24.49 -12.72 38.05
N LYS A 167 25.70 -13.19 38.37
CA LYS A 167 26.82 -12.33 38.75
C LYS A 167 27.21 -11.36 37.62
N LEU A 168 27.31 -11.84 36.38
CA LEU A 168 27.62 -10.99 35.23
C LEU A 168 26.47 -10.03 34.93
N ARG A 169 25.23 -10.52 34.95
CA ARG A 169 24.02 -9.69 34.79
C ARG A 169 24.06 -8.51 35.77
N ASP A 170 24.26 -8.78 37.05
CA ASP A 170 24.20 -7.78 38.11
C ASP A 170 25.36 -6.79 38.03
N ALA A 171 26.56 -7.28 37.67
CA ALA A 171 27.72 -6.42 37.42
C ALA A 171 27.51 -5.48 36.22
N ILE A 172 26.93 -5.98 35.11
CA ILE A 172 26.59 -5.18 33.93
C ILE A 172 25.52 -4.14 34.29
N ASN A 173 24.44 -4.55 34.97
CA ASN A 173 23.37 -3.64 35.40
C ASN A 173 23.90 -2.51 36.29
N LYS A 174 24.73 -2.84 37.29
CA LYS A 174 25.38 -1.85 38.16
C LYS A 174 26.28 -0.90 37.36
N SER A 175 27.01 -1.43 36.37
CA SER A 175 27.88 -0.61 35.53
C SER A 175 27.10 0.33 34.62
N ILE A 176 25.99 -0.12 34.03
CA ILE A 176 25.09 0.72 33.23
C ILE A 176 24.53 1.85 34.08
N ALA A 177 24.05 1.56 35.30
CA ALA A 177 23.56 2.58 36.22
C ALA A 177 24.65 3.63 36.55
N ASN A 178 25.87 3.18 36.81
CA ASN A 178 27.00 4.07 37.11
C ASN A 178 27.36 4.97 35.92
N ILE A 179 27.45 4.44 34.69
CA ILE A 179 27.81 5.26 33.52
C ILE A 179 26.71 6.25 33.12
N ARG A 180 25.46 5.96 33.46
CA ARG A 180 24.36 6.91 33.31
C ARG A 180 24.45 8.01 34.37
N ALA A 181 24.61 7.63 35.64
CA ALA A 181 24.70 8.58 36.75
C ALA A 181 25.89 9.54 36.65
N ASN A 182 27.03 9.09 36.11
CA ASN A 182 28.22 9.93 35.96
C ASN A 182 28.33 10.63 34.60
N GLY A 183 27.31 10.55 33.74
CA GLY A 183 27.27 11.23 32.44
C GLY A 183 28.17 10.62 31.35
N LYS A 184 28.89 9.52 31.63
CA LYS A 184 29.73 8.85 30.62
C LYS A 184 28.91 8.30 29.45
N TYR A 185 27.71 7.78 29.73
CA TYR A 185 26.78 7.37 28.68
C TYR A 185 26.48 8.53 27.73
N ASP A 186 26.11 9.69 28.28
CA ASP A 186 25.81 10.88 27.48
C ASP A 186 26.99 11.34 26.64
N ALA A 187 28.19 11.35 27.22
CA ALA A 187 29.40 11.72 26.52
C ALA A 187 29.72 10.79 25.33
N VAL A 188 29.41 9.50 25.43
CA VAL A 188 29.57 8.53 24.33
C VAL A 188 28.46 8.69 23.31
N ARG A 189 27.19 8.69 23.75
CA ARG A 189 26.01 8.77 22.89
C ARG A 189 26.00 10.04 22.04
N LYS A 190 26.37 11.20 22.60
CA LYS A 190 26.43 12.49 21.87
C LYS A 190 27.40 12.50 20.69
N LYS A 191 28.34 11.54 20.61
CA LYS A 191 29.23 11.40 19.45
C LYS A 191 28.53 10.83 18.22
N TYR A 192 27.42 10.12 18.42
CA TYR A 192 26.74 9.35 17.38
C TYR A 192 25.29 9.78 17.19
N PHE A 193 24.58 10.13 18.26
CA PHE A 193 23.15 10.40 18.24
C PHE A 193 22.82 11.71 18.96
N ALA A 194 21.90 12.48 18.37
CA ALA A 194 21.43 13.75 18.94
C ALA A 194 20.40 13.54 20.08
N PHE A 195 19.79 12.37 20.18
CA PHE A 195 18.76 11.99 21.15
C PHE A 195 19.20 10.74 21.93
N ASP A 196 18.53 10.45 23.06
CA ASP A 196 18.81 9.23 23.84
C ASP A 196 18.22 8.01 23.13
N ILE A 197 19.09 7.25 22.46
CA ILE A 197 18.72 6.08 21.68
C ILE A 197 18.31 4.86 22.52
N TYR A 198 18.66 4.82 23.81
CA TYR A 198 18.35 3.68 24.68
C TYR A 198 17.40 4.04 25.83
N GLY A 199 16.77 5.22 25.75
CA GLY A 199 15.82 5.72 26.74
C GLY A 199 16.43 5.96 28.13
N SER A 200 15.58 6.41 29.04
CA SER A 200 15.88 6.63 30.47
C SER A 200 15.82 5.33 31.27
#